data_AF-A0A4P5WF72-F1
#
_entry.id   AF-A0A4P5WF72-F1
#
_cell.length_a   1.000
_cell.length_b   1.000
_cell.length_c   1.000
_cell.angle_alpha   90.00
_cell.angle_beta   90.00
_cell.angle_gamma   90.00
#
_symmetry.space_group_name_H-M   'P 1'
#
loop_
_entity.id
_entity.type
_entity.pdbx_description
1 polymer ?
#
loop_
_entity_poly.entity_id
_entity_poly.type
_entity_poly.pdbx_seq_one_letter_code
_entity_poly.pdbx_strand_id
1 'polypeptide(L)'
;MFDDKFFDDWLDAQAQKVMEKVASGEGIAPEQMMILMLKAQTNHFAHLDVDLRNEMKMLREDMDKRFEQMHTETTKRFEQLTSRIDHFMIWSFATTISVGGIIIAAIKFF
;
A
#
# COMPACT_ATOMS: atom_id res chain seq x y z
N MET A 1 8.77 31.53 -9.73
CA MET A 1 7.78 30.51 -9.35
C MET A 1 6.44 31.19 -9.49
N PHE A 2 5.56 30.69 -10.37
CA PHE A 2 4.21 31.25 -10.52
C PHE A 2 3.46 30.96 -9.21
N ASP A 3 2.68 31.91 -8.70
CA ASP A 3 1.92 31.73 -7.46
C ASP A 3 0.60 31.06 -7.80
N ASP A 4 0.53 29.73 -7.62
CA ASP A 4 -0.62 28.91 -7.99
C ASP A 4 -1.92 29.40 -7.33
N LYS A 5 -1.82 29.96 -6.12
CA LYS A 5 -2.99 30.50 -5.40
C LYS A 5 -3.53 31.78 -6.06
N PHE A 6 -2.63 32.66 -6.50
CA PHE A 6 -3.02 33.87 -7.23
C PHE A 6 -3.70 33.53 -8.56
N PHE A 7 -3.21 32.51 -9.28
CA PHE A 7 -3.79 32.08 -10.54
C PHE A 7 -5.17 31.45 -10.37
N ASP A 8 -5.34 30.62 -9.34
CA ASP A 8 -6.62 29.98 -9.02
C ASP A 8 -7.68 31.02 -8.61
N ASP A 9 -7.33 31.93 -7.69
CA ASP A 9 -8.19 33.04 -7.27
C ASP A 9 -8.60 33.93 -8.46
N TRP A 10 -7.66 34.19 -9.39
CA TRP A 10 -7.94 34.96 -10.60
C TRP A 10 -8.85 34.20 -11.58
N LEU A 11 -8.60 32.91 -11.84
CA LEU A 11 -9.43 32.07 -12.71
C LEU A 11 -10.85 31.97 -12.18
N ASP A 12 -11.01 31.82 -10.87
CA ASP A 12 -12.30 31.76 -10.22
C ASP A 12 -13.09 33.05 -10.39
N ALA A 13 -12.45 34.20 -10.13
CA ALA A 13 -13.06 35.50 -10.31
C ALA A 13 -13.45 35.77 -11.77
N GLN A 14 -12.66 35.33 -12.75
CA GLN A 14 -13.00 35.48 -14.16
C GLN A 14 -14.15 34.56 -14.57
N ALA A 15 -14.10 33.29 -14.19
CA ALA A 15 -15.17 32.35 -14.52
C ALA A 15 -16.52 32.80 -13.93
N GLN A 16 -16.53 33.34 -12.70
CA GLN A 16 -17.75 33.88 -12.09
C GLN A 16 -18.33 35.05 -12.88
N LYS A 17 -17.47 35.99 -13.33
CA LYS A 17 -17.90 37.10 -14.20
C LYS A 17 -18.47 36.63 -15.54
N VAL A 18 -17.89 35.57 -16.12
CA VAL A 18 -18.40 34.98 -17.36
C VAL A 18 -19.75 34.32 -17.11
N MET A 19 -19.89 33.55 -16.03
CA MET A 19 -21.16 32.92 -15.66
C MET A 19 -22.29 33.94 -15.40
N GLU A 20 -21.97 35.08 -14.79
CA GLU A 20 -22.91 36.18 -14.58
C GLU A 20 -23.37 36.79 -15.92
N LYS A 21 -22.47 36.97 -16.89
CA LYS A 21 -22.82 37.45 -18.25
C LYS A 21 -23.68 36.46 -19.02
N VAL A 22 -23.41 35.16 -18.85
CA VAL A 22 -24.26 34.12 -19.44
C VAL A 22 -25.66 34.16 -18.83
N ALA A 23 -25.75 34.34 -17.51
CA ALA A 23 -27.02 34.45 -16.81
C ALA A 23 -27.81 35.72 -17.19
N SER A 24 -27.14 36.81 -17.57
CA SER A 24 -27.79 38.04 -18.07
C SER A 24 -28.22 37.95 -19.54
N GLY A 25 -27.92 36.85 -20.24
CA GLY A 25 -28.28 36.65 -21.65
C GLY A 25 -27.32 37.31 -22.65
N GLU A 26 -26.15 37.76 -22.20
CA GLU A 26 -25.11 38.32 -23.07
C GLU A 26 -24.28 37.21 -23.74
N GLY A 27 -23.86 37.44 -24.98
CA GLY A 27 -23.01 36.50 -25.71
C GLY A 27 -21.61 36.38 -25.08
N ILE A 28 -21.09 35.16 -24.97
CA ILE A 28 -19.75 34.87 -24.46
C ILE A 28 -18.72 35.08 -25.57
N ALA A 29 -17.66 35.84 -25.29
CA ALA A 29 -16.53 35.95 -26.20
C ALA A 29 -15.67 34.66 -26.20
N PRO A 30 -15.00 34.29 -27.30
CA PRO A 30 -14.17 33.07 -27.36
C PRO A 30 -13.13 32.93 -26.22
N GLU A 31 -12.57 34.04 -25.74
CA GLU A 31 -11.61 34.07 -24.65
C GLU A 31 -12.25 33.68 -23.31
N GLN A 32 -13.50 34.09 -23.09
CA GLN A 32 -14.27 33.75 -21.89
C GLN A 32 -14.64 32.26 -21.87
N MET A 33 -14.93 31.68 -23.03
CA MET A 33 -15.12 30.23 -23.18
C MET A 33 -13.84 29.46 -22.82
N MET A 34 -12.68 29.96 -23.25
CA MET A 34 -11.39 29.37 -22.90
C MET A 34 -11.09 29.45 -21.39
N ILE A 35 -11.47 30.54 -20.72
CA ILE A 35 -11.37 30.65 -19.25
C ILE A 35 -12.25 29.62 -18.55
N LEU A 36 -13.49 29.42 -19.00
CA LEU A 36 -14.37 28.37 -18.44
C LEU A 36 -13.80 26.96 -18.66
N MET A 37 -13.23 26.71 -19.84
CA MET A 37 -12.56 25.44 -20.15
C MET A 37 -11.34 25.21 -19.24
N LEU A 38 -10.52 26.24 -19.02
CA LEU A 38 -9.37 26.18 -18.12
C LEU A 38 -9.81 25.89 -16.68
N LYS A 39 -10.83 26.58 -16.17
CA LYS A 39 -11.39 26.31 -14.83
C LYS A 39 -11.92 24.87 -14.72
N ALA A 40 -12.64 24.39 -15.72
CA ALA A 40 -13.13 23.01 -15.75
C ALA A 40 -11.98 21.99 -15.74
N GLN A 41 -10.91 22.24 -16.50
CA GLN A 41 -9.72 21.38 -16.51
C GLN A 41 -8.97 21.40 -15.18
N THR A 42 -8.74 22.57 -14.57
CA THR A 42 -8.10 22.70 -13.26
C THR A 42 -8.90 21.98 -12.18
N ASN A 43 -10.22 22.16 -12.18
CA ASN A 43 -11.09 21.48 -11.22
C ASN A 43 -11.08 19.95 -11.40
N HIS A 44 -11.15 19.46 -12.63
CA HIS A 44 -11.07 18.04 -12.93
C HIS A 44 -9.71 17.43 -12.53
N PHE A 45 -8.60 18.15 -12.75
CA PHE A 45 -7.27 17.70 -12.33
C PHE A 45 -7.13 17.63 -10.80
N ALA A 46 -7.67 18.62 -10.08
CA ALA A 46 -7.70 18.60 -8.62
C ALA A 46 -8.49 17.40 -8.07
N HIS A 47 -9.63 17.07 -8.69
CA HIS A 47 -10.42 15.91 -8.31
C HIS A 47 -9.66 14.60 -8.57
N LEU A 48 -9.04 14.45 -9.74
CA LEU A 48 -8.23 13.27 -10.08
C LEU A 48 -7.05 13.06 -9.12
N ASP A 49 -6.36 14.12 -8.70
CA ASP A 49 -5.25 14.01 -7.74
C ASP A 49 -5.74 13.47 -6.39
N VAL A 50 -6.90 13.94 -5.92
CA VAL A 50 -7.52 13.44 -4.68
C VAL A 50 -7.91 11.97 -4.80
N ASP A 51 -8.53 11.58 -5.91
CA ASP A 51 -8.96 10.19 -6.13
C ASP A 51 -7.76 9.25 -6.22
N LEU A 52 -6.72 9.63 -6.99
CA LEU A 52 -5.47 8.88 -7.08
C LEU A 52 -4.78 8.72 -5.72
N ARG A 53 -4.75 9.80 -4.91
CA ARG A 53 -4.20 9.72 -3.55
C ARG A 53 -5.00 8.77 -2.66
N ASN A 54 -6.32 8.74 -2.80
CA ASN A 54 -7.17 7.83 -2.04
C ASN A 54 -6.99 6.38 -2.48
N GLU A 55 -6.93 6.11 -3.79
CA GLU A 55 -6.62 4.78 -4.32
C GLU A 55 -5.26 4.27 -3.85
N MET A 56 -4.23 5.13 -3.88
CA MET A 56 -2.90 4.77 -3.40
C MET A 56 -2.89 4.45 -1.90
N LYS A 57 -3.69 5.15 -1.09
CA LYS A 57 -3.85 4.81 0.34
C LYS A 57 -4.53 3.46 0.51
N MET A 58 -5.62 3.21 -0.20
CA MET A 58 -6.34 1.92 -0.13
C MET A 58 -5.46 0.76 -0.57
N LEU A 59 -4.70 0.92 -1.66
CA LEU A 59 -3.75 -0.08 -2.14
C LEU A 59 -2.68 -0.38 -1.09
N ARG A 60 -2.16 0.66 -0.43
CA ARG A 60 -1.15 0.50 0.62
C ARG A 60 -1.71 -0.25 1.83
N GLU A 61 -2.91 0.09 2.28
CA GLU A 61 -3.58 -0.61 3.39
C GLU A 61 -3.89 -2.07 3.06
N ASP A 62 -4.33 -2.37 1.84
CA ASP A 62 -4.56 -3.75 1.39
C ASP A 62 -3.24 -4.54 1.35
N MET A 63 -2.17 -3.93 0.81
CA MET A 63 -0.85 -4.54 0.77
C MET A 63 -0.31 -4.82 2.19
N ASP A 64 -0.45 -3.87 3.11
CA ASP A 64 -0.03 -4.04 4.51
C ASP A 64 -0.78 -5.20 5.17
N LYS A 65 -2.10 -5.31 4.99
CA LYS A 65 -2.90 -6.44 5.51
C LYS A 65 -2.44 -7.78 4.94
N ARG A 66 -2.22 -7.86 3.62
CA ARG A 66 -1.78 -9.11 2.97
C ARG A 66 -0.36 -9.49 3.40
N PHE A 67 0.50 -8.51 3.61
CA PHE A 67 1.85 -8.72 4.11
C PHE A 67 1.84 -9.23 5.56
N GLU A 68 1.01 -8.66 6.43
CA GLU A 68 0.84 -9.11 7.81
C GLU A 68 0.28 -10.55 7.89
N GLN A 69 -0.70 -10.87 7.04
CA GLN A 69 -1.22 -12.23 6.91
C GLN A 69 -0.13 -13.22 6.46
N MET A 70 0.63 -12.88 5.40
CA MET A 70 1.74 -13.70 4.92
C MET A 70 2.80 -13.89 5.99
N HIS A 71 3.14 -12.83 6.73
CA HIS A 71 4.11 -12.89 7.82
C HIS A 71 3.63 -13.86 8.90
N THR A 72 2.39 -13.72 9.35
CA THR A 72 1.78 -14.60 10.36
C THR A 72 1.77 -16.08 9.93
N GLU A 73 1.41 -16.36 8.68
CA GLU A 73 1.42 -17.74 8.16
C GLU A 73 2.84 -18.30 8.06
N THR A 74 3.79 -17.48 7.59
CA THR A 74 5.20 -17.85 7.50
C THR A 74 5.76 -18.17 8.88
N THR A 75 5.52 -17.31 9.87
CA THR A 75 5.96 -17.52 11.26
C THR A 75 5.39 -18.82 11.82
N LYS A 76 4.09 -19.08 11.65
CA LYS A 76 3.46 -20.34 12.10
C LYS A 76 4.09 -21.58 11.47
N ARG A 77 4.36 -21.54 10.15
CA ARG A 77 5.02 -22.64 9.45
C ARG A 77 6.45 -22.84 9.95
N PHE A 78 7.16 -21.74 10.22
CA PHE A 78 8.51 -21.78 10.75
C PHE A 78 8.55 -22.36 12.16
N GLU A 79 7.66 -21.94 13.05
CA GLU A 79 7.51 -22.52 14.39
C GLU A 79 7.20 -24.02 14.34
N GLN A 80 6.30 -24.45 13.45
CA GLN A 80 6.01 -25.87 13.24
C GLN A 80 7.23 -26.65 12.75
N LEU A 81 8.03 -26.08 11.84
CA LEU A 81 9.28 -26.69 11.39
C LEU A 81 10.30 -26.79 12.52
N THR A 82 10.50 -25.71 13.29
CA THR A 82 11.39 -25.69 14.46
C THR A 82 10.98 -26.76 15.48
N SER A 83 9.69 -26.87 15.80
CA SER A 83 9.20 -27.88 16.74
C SER A 83 9.49 -29.32 16.26
N ARG A 84 9.36 -29.59 14.96
CA ARG A 84 9.71 -30.90 14.38
C ARG A 84 11.22 -31.16 14.44
N ILE A 85 12.03 -30.15 14.15
CA ILE A 85 13.49 -30.23 14.24
C ILE A 85 13.91 -30.52 15.68
N ASP A 86 13.29 -29.87 16.68
CA ASP A 86 13.58 -30.11 18.09
C ASP A 86 13.27 -31.54 18.51
N HIS A 87 12.10 -32.06 18.13
CA HIS A 87 11.75 -33.47 18.40
C HIS A 87 12.71 -34.42 17.71
N PHE A 88 13.04 -34.17 16.43
CA PHE A 88 13.99 -34.99 15.69
C PHE A 88 15.38 -34.98 16.34
N MET A 89 15.84 -33.81 16.79
CA MET A 89 17.11 -33.65 17.50
C MET A 89 17.12 -34.49 18.79
N ILE A 90 16.12 -34.37 19.64
CA ILE A 90 16.02 -35.15 20.89
C ILE A 90 16.03 -36.66 20.61
N TRP A 91 15.22 -37.12 19.66
CA TRP A 91 15.14 -38.54 19.31
C TRP A 91 16.44 -39.08 18.74
N SER A 92 17.12 -38.33 17.86
CA SER A 92 18.41 -38.76 17.27
C SER A 92 19.54 -38.84 18.30
N PHE A 93 19.57 -37.93 19.28
CA PHE A 93 20.53 -38.03 20.39
C PHE A 93 20.23 -39.24 21.28
N ALA A 94 18.97 -39.49 21.61
CA ALA A 94 18.58 -40.62 22.44
C ALA A 94 18.94 -41.97 21.79
N THR A 95 18.73 -42.12 20.48
CA THR A 95 19.10 -43.35 19.74
C THR A 95 20.62 -43.51 19.67
N THR A 96 21.36 -42.43 19.43
CA THR A 96 22.84 -42.47 19.39
C THR A 96 23.42 -42.88 20.74
N ILE A 97 22.95 -42.30 21.85
CA ILE A 97 23.38 -42.66 23.20
C ILE A 97 23.03 -44.13 23.50
N SER A 98 21.83 -44.58 23.12
CA SER A 98 21.39 -45.96 23.34
C SER A 98 22.28 -46.97 22.60
N VAL A 99 22.54 -46.73 21.32
CA VAL A 99 23.43 -47.58 20.51
C VAL A 99 24.86 -47.58 21.08
N GLY A 100 25.40 -46.41 21.44
CA GLY A 100 26.72 -46.29 22.06
C GLY A 100 26.83 -47.05 23.38
N GLY A 101 25.79 -46.97 24.23
CA GLY A 101 25.74 -47.71 25.50
C GLY A 101 25.73 -49.23 25.31
N ILE A 102 24.99 -49.73 24.31
CA ILE A 102 24.97 -51.16 23.97
C ILE A 102 26.36 -51.63 23.54
N ILE A 103 27.05 -50.86 22.68
CA ILE A 103 28.40 -51.20 22.21
C ILE A 103 29.38 -51.28 23.39
N ILE A 104 29.36 -50.30 24.30
CA ILE A 104 30.25 -50.29 25.48
C ILE A 104 29.96 -51.48 26.40
N ALA A 105 28.68 -51.79 26.63
CA ALA A 105 28.29 -52.94 27.45
C ALA A 105 28.75 -54.27 26.83
N ALA A 106 28.61 -54.42 25.51
CA ALA A 106 29.07 -55.61 24.79
C ALA A 106 30.60 -55.77 24.87
N ILE A 107 31.37 -54.68 24.74
CA ILE A 107 32.83 -54.69 24.91
C ILE A 107 33.23 -55.08 26.34
N LYS A 108 32.50 -54.61 27.36
CA LYS A 108 32.81 -54.93 28.76
C LYS A 108 32.41 -56.35 29.17
N PHE A 109 31.45 -56.96 28.47
CA PHE A 109 30.97 -58.31 28.75
C PHE A 109 31.83 -59.39 28.07
N PHE A 110 32.51 -59.05 26.98
CA PHE A 110 33.55 -59.86 26.36
C PHE A 110 34.91 -59.69 27.06
#